data_AF-A0A0M2M2G4-F1
#
_entry.id   AF-A0A0M2M2G4-F1
#
_cell.length_a   1.000
_cell.length_b   1.000
_cell.length_c   1.000
_cell.angle_alpha   90.00
_cell.angle_beta   90.00
_cell.angle_gamma   90.00
#
_symmetry.space_group_name_H-M   'P 1'
#
loop_
_entity.id
_entity.type
_entity.pdbx_description
1 polymer ?
#
loop_
_entity_poly.entity_id
_entity_poly.type
_entity_poly.pdbx_seq_one_letter_code
_entity_poly.pdbx_strand_id
1 'polypeptide(L)'
;SDAMLDAPAEGWAELSAIRCEGAGSVIGIGDAVLPEHGLRIASGYDDSYHLTPARLLRNVLHLGYRGAIIHYVGMSHYFRLDADMMVTGGVNAPCAAWHRSFAQAAAALGQDVIWSLSYELFDAHCPADWKQRDADGAPALTGWEPPSTLLSPAHAGAMAYLQRIACAFVAIGVEAGLAPRFQVGEPWWWVRADGRPCLYDEAAVALFAPVAIPSVAAPLTAAQCLTLDQAGAVLAGSTAALCAAVAAAHPGCETHLLAYLPTVLDRAAPEAKRMNLPIGWASPAFDVLQLEDYDWVTAGDVASTREGVALASARLGYPAARQDYLAGFVLRPEDKAQWAPIEAAAEAARGRGVRGVHVWALPQVMRDGFVHWDAPGARHGEDAVQDFDDVLFPLALGAEAEVMPEFSTAVVTSAGGRESRNASWAGARTRYDVGPGVRSEADIAALLDFFRARVGPARGFRLRDPFDFAASEVVIGRGDGVTRGFVLVKHYGEAGDAPARRITRPVPGSVRVMLDGVETQGFTVEPGGVVMLDEAPAAGVTVRASFAFDVPVRFAEDRLSVTRATFLAGAAPAVPLIEVHEA
;
A
#
# COMPACT_ATOMS: atom_id res chain seq x y z
N SER A 1 -1.70 -35.59 -29.10
CA SER A 1 -1.17 -34.90 -30.28
C SER A 1 -0.90 -33.49 -29.83
N ASP A 2 0.32 -33.00 -30.00
CA ASP A 2 0.70 -31.63 -29.62
C ASP A 2 0.63 -30.68 -30.83
N ALA A 3 -0.02 -31.13 -31.91
CA ALA A 3 -0.26 -30.31 -33.09
C ALA A 3 -1.24 -29.18 -32.76
N MET A 4 -0.88 -27.94 -33.14
CA MET A 4 -1.77 -26.78 -33.05
C MET A 4 -3.01 -26.99 -33.94
N LEU A 5 -4.13 -26.39 -33.54
CA LEU A 5 -5.35 -26.39 -34.33
C LEU A 5 -5.19 -25.50 -35.57
N ASP A 6 -5.76 -25.92 -36.71
CA ASP A 6 -5.72 -25.15 -37.97
C ASP A 6 -6.42 -23.78 -37.85
N ALA A 7 -7.37 -23.66 -36.93
CA ALA A 7 -8.04 -22.42 -36.58
C ALA A 7 -8.29 -22.35 -35.07
N PRO A 8 -8.32 -21.15 -34.47
CA PRO A 8 -8.69 -20.99 -33.08
C PRO A 8 -10.10 -21.55 -32.81
N ALA A 9 -10.22 -22.44 -31.82
CA ALA A 9 -11.48 -23.02 -31.40
C ALA A 9 -11.78 -22.64 -29.93
N GLU A 10 -13.07 -22.55 -29.61
CA GLU A 10 -13.54 -22.32 -28.25
C GLU A 10 -14.22 -23.59 -27.73
N GLY A 11 -13.92 -23.94 -26.48
CA GLY A 11 -14.49 -25.09 -25.81
C GLY A 11 -14.73 -24.77 -24.34
N TRP A 12 -15.64 -25.51 -23.72
CA TRP A 12 -15.90 -25.44 -22.29
C TRP A 12 -15.94 -26.85 -21.71
N ALA A 13 -15.60 -26.94 -20.44
CA ALA A 13 -15.78 -28.12 -19.63
C ALA A 13 -16.43 -27.70 -18.31
N GLU A 14 -17.39 -28.48 -17.83
CA GLU A 14 -18.02 -28.29 -16.53
C GLU A 14 -17.68 -29.46 -15.63
N LEU A 15 -17.25 -29.12 -14.41
CA LEU A 15 -17.14 -30.07 -13.31
C LEU A 15 -18.26 -29.76 -12.32
N SER A 16 -19.21 -30.67 -12.17
CA SER A 16 -20.32 -30.56 -11.22
C SER A 16 -20.32 -31.72 -10.23
N ALA A 17 -21.13 -31.60 -9.17
CA ALA A 17 -21.23 -32.60 -8.09
C ALA A 17 -19.90 -32.94 -7.38
N ILE A 18 -19.00 -31.95 -7.28
CA ILE A 18 -17.74 -32.07 -6.51
C ILE A 18 -18.10 -32.30 -5.03
N ARG A 19 -17.56 -33.37 -4.43
CA ARG A 19 -17.72 -33.71 -3.00
C ARG A 19 -16.36 -33.81 -2.35
N CYS A 20 -16.22 -33.21 -1.17
CA CYS A 20 -15.04 -33.36 -0.31
C CYS A 20 -15.46 -34.08 0.98
N GLU A 21 -14.71 -35.11 1.39
CA GLU A 21 -15.00 -35.93 2.57
C GLU A 21 -13.81 -35.97 3.54
N GLY A 22 -14.05 -36.32 4.81
CA GLY A 22 -13.03 -36.42 5.85
C GLY A 22 -12.87 -35.17 6.71
N ALA A 23 -12.04 -35.26 7.77
CA ALA A 23 -11.88 -34.19 8.77
C ALA A 23 -11.27 -32.88 8.23
N GLY A 24 -10.67 -32.90 7.05
CA GLY A 24 -10.15 -31.72 6.33
C GLY A 24 -11.00 -31.27 5.14
N SER A 25 -12.23 -31.78 5.00
CA SER A 25 -13.15 -31.42 3.91
C SER A 25 -13.69 -29.99 4.00
N VAL A 26 -13.51 -29.34 5.14
CA VAL A 26 -13.88 -27.95 5.38
C VAL A 26 -12.63 -27.19 5.79
N ILE A 27 -12.36 -26.08 5.11
CA ILE A 27 -11.32 -25.12 5.50
C ILE A 27 -12.05 -23.96 6.17
N GLY A 28 -11.69 -23.67 7.43
CA GLY A 28 -12.13 -22.44 8.08
C GLY A 28 -11.65 -21.24 7.28
N ILE A 29 -12.59 -20.46 6.76
CA ILE A 29 -12.28 -19.15 6.18
C ILE A 29 -12.19 -18.16 7.35
N GLY A 30 -11.13 -17.35 7.42
CA GLY A 30 -10.95 -16.41 8.52
C GLY A 30 -12.11 -15.41 8.62
N ASP A 31 -12.46 -15.01 9.85
CA ASP A 31 -13.59 -14.13 10.17
C ASP A 31 -13.25 -12.63 10.11
N ALA A 32 -12.16 -12.24 9.42
CA ALA A 32 -11.79 -10.84 9.32
C ALA A 32 -12.83 -10.09 8.48
N VAL A 33 -13.78 -9.44 9.16
CA VAL A 33 -14.75 -8.52 8.60
C VAL A 33 -14.50 -7.16 9.25
N LEU A 34 -13.85 -6.28 8.50
CA LEU A 34 -13.52 -4.93 8.90
C LEU A 34 -14.69 -3.99 8.57
N PRO A 35 -14.87 -2.90 9.34
CA PRO A 35 -15.78 -1.84 8.94
C PRO A 35 -15.33 -1.23 7.60
N GLU A 36 -16.28 -0.62 6.90
CA GLU A 36 -15.95 0.19 5.73
C GLU A 36 -15.01 1.34 6.11
N HIS A 37 -13.98 1.59 5.30
CA HIS A 37 -12.95 2.59 5.58
C HIS A 37 -12.55 3.45 4.37
N GLY A 38 -11.73 4.46 4.64
CA GLY A 38 -11.10 5.46 3.77
C GLY A 38 -10.69 5.01 2.38
N LEU A 39 -9.98 3.88 2.34
CA LEU A 39 -9.18 3.46 1.20
C LEU A 39 -9.96 2.64 0.18
N ARG A 40 -9.53 2.72 -1.07
CA ARG A 40 -9.92 1.87 -2.20
C ARG A 40 -8.79 0.89 -2.50
N ILE A 41 -9.02 -0.05 -3.41
CA ILE A 41 -8.08 -1.13 -3.70
C ILE A 41 -7.83 -1.24 -5.21
N ALA A 42 -6.60 -1.59 -5.55
CA ALA A 42 -6.20 -1.99 -6.87
C ALA A 42 -5.83 -3.49 -6.88
N SER A 43 -6.16 -4.19 -7.97
CA SER A 43 -5.87 -5.62 -8.18
C SER A 43 -5.55 -5.88 -9.65
N GLY A 44 -4.85 -6.98 -9.96
CA GLY A 44 -4.48 -7.35 -11.33
C GLY A 44 -5.01 -8.73 -11.73
N TYR A 45 -5.45 -8.84 -12.98
CA TYR A 45 -5.83 -10.12 -13.59
C TYR A 45 -4.62 -11.05 -13.70
N ASP A 46 -3.45 -10.53 -14.08
CA ASP A 46 -2.22 -11.30 -14.24
C ASP A 46 -1.82 -12.02 -12.94
N ASP A 47 -2.10 -11.41 -11.78
CA ASP A 47 -1.86 -11.99 -10.46
C ASP A 47 -2.98 -12.92 -9.96
N SER A 48 -4.17 -12.83 -10.55
CA SER A 48 -5.40 -13.37 -9.95
C SER A 48 -6.25 -14.24 -10.87
N TYR A 49 -5.84 -14.47 -12.13
CA TYR A 49 -6.60 -15.23 -13.13
C TYR A 49 -6.96 -16.65 -12.67
N HIS A 50 -6.14 -17.23 -11.79
CA HIS A 50 -6.31 -18.57 -11.22
C HIS A 50 -7.31 -18.61 -10.05
N LEU A 51 -7.79 -17.45 -9.57
CA LEU A 51 -8.75 -17.32 -8.49
C LEU A 51 -10.15 -17.07 -9.04
N THR A 52 -11.18 -17.48 -8.30
CA THR A 52 -12.56 -17.14 -8.67
C THR A 52 -12.81 -15.65 -8.39
N PRO A 53 -13.52 -14.92 -9.28
CA PRO A 53 -13.87 -13.52 -9.03
C PRO A 53 -14.58 -13.29 -7.70
N ALA A 54 -15.46 -14.22 -7.31
CA ALA A 54 -16.16 -14.19 -6.03
C ALA A 54 -15.21 -14.18 -4.83
N ARG A 55 -14.08 -14.91 -4.89
CA ARG A 55 -13.08 -14.92 -3.81
C ARG A 55 -12.41 -13.57 -3.67
N LEU A 56 -12.03 -12.93 -4.79
CA LEU A 56 -11.40 -11.61 -4.78
C LEU A 56 -12.34 -10.56 -4.19
N LEU A 57 -13.55 -10.47 -4.73
CA LEU A 57 -14.52 -9.46 -4.33
C LEU A 57 -15.03 -9.64 -2.90
N ARG A 58 -15.15 -10.89 -2.42
CA ARG A 58 -15.41 -11.16 -1.00
C ARG A 58 -14.31 -10.57 -0.13
N ASN A 59 -13.04 -10.77 -0.48
CA ASN A 59 -11.93 -10.24 0.30
C ASN A 59 -11.90 -8.71 0.27
N VAL A 60 -12.15 -8.09 -0.89
CA VAL A 60 -12.29 -6.64 -1.02
C VAL A 60 -13.37 -6.12 -0.06
N LEU A 61 -14.55 -6.74 -0.06
CA LEU A 61 -15.66 -6.37 0.81
C LEU A 61 -15.32 -6.55 2.29
N HIS A 62 -14.82 -7.73 2.66
CA HIS A 62 -14.53 -8.13 4.04
C HIS A 62 -13.40 -7.31 4.66
N LEU A 63 -12.45 -6.82 3.85
CA LEU A 63 -11.38 -5.94 4.33
C LEU A 63 -11.82 -4.47 4.41
N GLY A 64 -13.07 -4.12 4.14
CA GLY A 64 -13.58 -2.75 4.33
C GLY A 64 -13.45 -1.83 3.11
N TYR A 65 -12.85 -2.29 2.01
CA TYR A 65 -12.71 -1.50 0.78
C TYR A 65 -14.07 -1.30 0.07
N ARG A 66 -14.31 -0.07 -0.42
CA ARG A 66 -15.50 0.31 -1.19
C ARG A 66 -15.15 1.23 -2.35
N GLY A 67 -16.11 1.42 -3.26
CA GLY A 67 -16.00 2.32 -4.40
C GLY A 67 -15.39 1.64 -5.62
N ALA A 68 -14.55 2.36 -6.35
CA ALA A 68 -13.97 1.83 -7.57
C ALA A 68 -12.73 0.98 -7.29
N ILE A 69 -12.74 -0.25 -7.79
CA ILE A 69 -11.58 -1.13 -7.86
C ILE A 69 -10.80 -0.78 -9.12
N ILE A 70 -9.53 -0.44 -9.01
CA ILE A 70 -8.65 -0.41 -10.18
C ILE A 70 -8.31 -1.87 -10.52
N HIS A 71 -8.80 -2.34 -11.67
CA HIS A 71 -8.56 -3.70 -12.14
C HIS A 71 -7.61 -3.68 -13.32
N TYR A 72 -6.34 -3.98 -13.05
CA TYR A 72 -5.26 -4.04 -14.02
C TYR A 72 -5.41 -5.28 -14.91
N VAL A 73 -5.52 -5.05 -16.20
CA VAL A 73 -5.56 -6.05 -17.27
C VAL A 73 -4.34 -5.80 -18.14
N GLY A 74 -3.23 -6.37 -17.69
CA GLY A 74 -1.88 -5.91 -18.02
C GLY A 74 -1.27 -6.55 -19.24
N MET A 75 -0.21 -7.33 -19.01
CA MET A 75 0.73 -7.79 -20.02
C MET A 75 0.42 -9.20 -20.56
N SER A 76 -0.43 -9.99 -19.88
CA SER A 76 -0.50 -11.43 -20.11
C SER A 76 -1.91 -12.03 -19.95
N HIS A 77 -2.08 -13.31 -20.31
CA HIS A 77 -3.29 -14.13 -20.13
C HIS A 77 -4.58 -13.72 -20.86
N TYR A 78 -4.76 -12.47 -21.29
CA TYR A 78 -6.03 -12.00 -21.85
C TYR A 78 -6.14 -12.19 -23.37
N PHE A 79 -5.02 -12.24 -24.10
CA PHE A 79 -5.02 -12.17 -25.56
C PHE A 79 -5.27 -13.51 -26.25
N ARG A 80 -5.59 -13.43 -27.55
CA ARG A 80 -5.57 -14.56 -28.48
C ARG A 80 -4.25 -14.59 -29.23
N LEU A 81 -3.78 -15.80 -29.54
CA LEU A 81 -2.54 -16.06 -30.27
C LEU A 81 -2.83 -16.67 -31.66
N ASP A 82 -1.98 -16.38 -32.64
CA ASP A 82 -1.90 -17.13 -33.89
C ASP A 82 -1.02 -18.39 -33.77
N ALA A 83 -0.80 -19.05 -34.91
CA ALA A 83 0.06 -20.22 -35.03
C ALA A 83 1.55 -19.92 -34.74
N ASP A 84 1.97 -18.66 -34.86
CA ASP A 84 3.33 -18.21 -34.54
C ASP A 84 3.45 -17.76 -33.08
N MET A 85 2.40 -17.98 -32.27
CA MET A 85 2.31 -17.58 -30.87
C MET A 85 2.40 -16.06 -30.68
N MET A 86 1.95 -15.27 -31.65
CA MET A 86 1.89 -13.82 -31.58
C MET A 86 0.47 -13.32 -31.34
N VAL A 87 0.33 -12.17 -30.68
CA VAL A 87 -1.01 -11.59 -30.47
C VAL A 87 -1.67 -11.19 -31.79
N THR A 88 -2.90 -11.66 -31.98
CA THR A 88 -3.69 -11.37 -33.19
C THR A 88 -4.75 -10.29 -32.97
N GLY A 89 -5.18 -10.11 -31.71
CA GLY A 89 -6.21 -9.17 -31.30
C GLY A 89 -7.33 -9.80 -30.48
N GLY A 90 -8.01 -8.97 -29.68
CA GLY A 90 -9.17 -9.36 -28.91
C GLY A 90 -8.85 -10.15 -27.64
N VAL A 91 -9.86 -10.28 -26.78
CA VAL A 91 -9.78 -11.01 -25.51
C VAL A 91 -10.17 -12.46 -25.76
N ASN A 92 -9.41 -13.42 -25.21
CA ASN A 92 -9.74 -14.84 -25.30
C ASN A 92 -11.00 -15.19 -24.48
N ALA A 93 -11.68 -16.27 -24.85
CA ALA A 93 -12.97 -16.64 -24.25
C ALA A 93 -12.90 -16.91 -22.73
N PRO A 94 -11.89 -17.62 -22.19
CA PRO A 94 -11.74 -17.79 -20.74
C PRO A 94 -11.59 -16.47 -19.99
N CYS A 95 -10.75 -15.56 -20.49
CA CYS A 95 -10.56 -14.24 -19.91
C CYS A 95 -11.87 -13.42 -19.93
N ALA A 96 -12.58 -13.41 -21.06
CA ALA A 96 -13.86 -12.73 -21.17
C ALA A 96 -14.91 -13.30 -20.21
N ALA A 97 -14.98 -14.64 -20.05
CA ALA A 97 -15.89 -15.28 -19.12
C ALA A 97 -15.57 -14.94 -17.65
N TRP A 98 -14.28 -14.95 -17.29
CA TRP A 98 -13.82 -14.57 -15.96
C TRP A 98 -14.19 -13.11 -15.63
N HIS A 99 -13.91 -12.19 -16.55
CA HIS A 99 -14.18 -10.76 -16.35
C HIS A 99 -15.67 -10.42 -16.35
N ARG A 100 -16.51 -11.12 -17.13
CA ARG A 100 -17.97 -10.98 -17.02
C ARG A 100 -18.45 -11.37 -15.64
N SER A 101 -17.97 -12.48 -15.09
CA SER A 101 -18.32 -12.91 -13.72
C SER A 101 -17.80 -11.90 -12.68
N PHE A 102 -16.59 -11.36 -12.86
CA PHE A 102 -16.04 -10.32 -12.00
C PHE A 102 -16.90 -9.04 -12.02
N ALA A 103 -17.22 -8.51 -13.20
CA ALA A 103 -18.01 -7.30 -13.35
C ALA A 103 -19.42 -7.45 -12.77
N GLN A 104 -20.09 -8.58 -13.02
CA GLN A 104 -21.42 -8.87 -12.46
C GLN A 104 -21.39 -8.96 -10.92
N ALA A 105 -20.39 -9.63 -10.36
CA ALA A 105 -20.25 -9.74 -8.91
C ALA A 105 -19.86 -8.39 -8.27
N ALA A 106 -19.04 -7.58 -8.93
CA ALA A 106 -18.71 -6.23 -8.47
C ALA A 106 -19.96 -5.35 -8.44
N ALA A 107 -20.76 -5.35 -9.52
CA ALA A 107 -22.03 -4.63 -9.60
C ALA A 107 -23.01 -5.07 -8.51
N ALA A 108 -23.14 -6.39 -8.27
CA ALA A 108 -24.00 -6.93 -7.22
C ALA A 108 -23.57 -6.51 -5.79
N LEU A 109 -22.28 -6.21 -5.59
CA LEU A 109 -21.73 -5.71 -4.33
C LEU A 109 -21.70 -4.17 -4.24
N GLY A 110 -22.20 -3.46 -5.26
CA GLY A 110 -22.16 -2.00 -5.32
C GLY A 110 -20.75 -1.43 -5.50
N GLN A 111 -19.82 -2.21 -6.04
CA GLN A 111 -18.47 -1.76 -6.39
C GLN A 111 -18.45 -1.25 -7.83
N ASP A 112 -17.66 -0.22 -8.08
CA ASP A 112 -17.30 0.21 -9.45
C ASP A 112 -16.00 -0.48 -9.89
N VAL A 113 -15.72 -0.47 -11.20
CA VAL A 113 -14.46 -0.98 -11.75
C VAL A 113 -13.85 0.05 -12.68
N ILE A 114 -12.56 0.35 -12.48
CA ILE A 114 -11.72 1.10 -13.41
C ILE A 114 -10.86 0.09 -14.15
N TRP A 115 -11.12 -0.09 -15.45
CA TRP A 115 -10.34 -0.99 -16.29
C TRP A 115 -9.01 -0.34 -16.63
N SER A 116 -7.91 -0.88 -16.09
CA SER A 116 -6.56 -0.36 -16.31
C SER A 116 -5.79 -1.21 -17.30
N LEU A 117 -5.31 -0.60 -18.40
CA LEU A 117 -4.54 -1.27 -19.45
C LEU A 117 -3.19 -0.58 -19.61
N SER A 118 -2.10 -1.34 -19.51
CA SER A 118 -0.74 -0.87 -19.76
C SER A 118 -0.36 -0.85 -21.24
N TYR A 119 0.74 -0.16 -21.56
CA TYR A 119 1.43 -0.27 -22.85
C TYR A 119 2.42 -1.43 -22.84
N GLU A 120 2.13 -2.48 -22.07
CA GLU A 120 3.03 -3.58 -21.80
C GLU A 120 2.43 -4.89 -22.34
N LEU A 121 3.29 -5.80 -22.81
CA LEU A 121 2.88 -7.12 -23.28
C LEU A 121 3.95 -8.15 -22.96
N PHE A 122 3.54 -9.39 -22.69
CA PHE A 122 4.47 -10.49 -22.50
C PHE A 122 5.37 -10.67 -23.73
N ASP A 123 6.69 -10.63 -23.54
CA ASP A 123 7.65 -10.43 -24.64
C ASP A 123 7.58 -11.55 -25.69
N ALA A 124 7.36 -12.78 -25.24
CA ALA A 124 7.30 -13.97 -26.09
C ALA A 124 6.10 -13.96 -27.06
N HIS A 125 5.06 -13.19 -26.77
CA HIS A 125 3.85 -13.09 -27.59
C HIS A 125 3.71 -11.74 -28.30
N CYS A 126 4.72 -10.87 -28.16
CA CYS A 126 4.72 -9.53 -28.71
C CYS A 126 5.40 -9.50 -30.11
N PRO A 127 4.69 -9.03 -31.16
CA PRO A 127 5.27 -8.80 -32.48
C PRO A 127 6.54 -7.95 -32.41
N ALA A 128 7.57 -8.34 -33.15
CA ALA A 128 8.91 -7.76 -33.01
C ALA A 128 8.99 -6.28 -33.40
N ASP A 129 8.14 -5.82 -34.31
CA ASP A 129 8.02 -4.44 -34.78
C ASP A 129 7.23 -3.54 -33.81
N TRP A 130 6.47 -4.13 -32.88
CA TRP A 130 5.72 -3.36 -31.87
C TRP A 130 6.58 -2.93 -30.69
N LYS A 131 7.70 -3.61 -30.45
CA LYS A 131 8.58 -3.40 -29.28
C LYS A 131 9.31 -2.07 -29.38
N GLN A 132 9.30 -1.29 -28.30
CA GLN A 132 10.24 -0.18 -28.11
C GLN A 132 11.68 -0.70 -28.14
N ARG A 133 12.62 0.11 -28.69
CA ARG A 133 14.04 -0.27 -28.83
C ARG A 133 14.98 0.83 -28.40
N ASP A 134 16.09 0.45 -27.78
CA ASP A 134 17.21 1.37 -27.57
C ASP A 134 17.97 1.65 -28.88
N ALA A 135 18.93 2.57 -28.83
CA ALA A 135 19.69 3.00 -30.01
C ALA A 135 20.54 1.89 -30.66
N ASP A 136 20.82 0.80 -29.92
CA ASP A 136 21.54 -0.37 -30.41
C ASP A 136 20.58 -1.44 -30.98
N GLY A 137 19.27 -1.18 -30.92
CA GLY A 137 18.21 -2.06 -31.41
C GLY A 137 17.74 -3.09 -30.40
N ALA A 138 18.22 -3.07 -29.15
CA ALA A 138 17.79 -4.01 -28.13
C ALA A 138 16.36 -3.66 -27.65
N PRO A 139 15.49 -4.67 -27.43
CA PRO A 139 14.11 -4.43 -27.01
C PRO A 139 14.03 -3.90 -25.57
N ALA A 140 13.00 -3.10 -25.32
CA ALA A 140 12.63 -2.61 -23.99
C ALA A 140 12.06 -3.73 -23.12
N LEU A 141 12.93 -4.57 -22.55
CA LEU A 141 12.54 -5.65 -21.64
C LEU A 141 12.46 -5.14 -20.20
N THR A 142 11.44 -5.58 -19.47
CA THR A 142 11.31 -5.34 -18.03
C THR A 142 12.17 -6.33 -17.22
N GLY A 143 12.23 -6.12 -15.90
CA GLY A 143 13.01 -6.95 -14.98
C GLY A 143 12.36 -8.28 -14.58
N TRP A 144 11.16 -8.59 -15.09
CA TRP A 144 10.46 -9.84 -14.76
C TRP A 144 11.07 -11.06 -15.47
N GLU A 145 10.86 -12.25 -14.90
CA GLU A 145 11.29 -13.51 -15.51
C GLU A 145 10.09 -14.48 -15.63
N PRO A 146 9.68 -14.84 -16.88
CA PRO A 146 10.14 -14.30 -18.16
C PRO A 146 9.68 -12.84 -18.37
N PRO A 147 10.39 -12.05 -19.20
CA PRO A 147 10.16 -10.61 -19.29
C PRO A 147 8.91 -10.26 -20.09
N SER A 148 8.37 -9.09 -19.80
CA SER A 148 7.52 -8.33 -20.70
C SER A 148 8.32 -7.32 -21.52
N THR A 149 7.63 -6.69 -22.47
CA THR A 149 8.17 -5.59 -23.26
C THR A 149 7.16 -4.47 -23.42
N LEU A 150 7.66 -3.25 -23.59
CA LEU A 150 6.84 -2.06 -23.80
C LEU A 150 6.53 -1.87 -25.29
N LEU A 151 5.26 -1.63 -25.59
CA LEU A 151 4.73 -1.34 -26.91
C LEU A 151 5.06 0.11 -27.30
N SER A 152 5.49 0.32 -28.54
CA SER A 152 5.86 1.65 -29.02
C SER A 152 4.63 2.55 -29.23
N PRO A 153 4.53 3.70 -28.55
CA PRO A 153 3.51 4.72 -28.82
C PRO A 153 3.48 5.22 -30.27
N ALA A 154 4.58 5.08 -31.00
CA ALA A 154 4.69 5.49 -32.41
C ALA A 154 4.12 4.44 -33.37
N HIS A 155 3.94 3.20 -32.93
CA HIS A 155 3.55 2.10 -33.81
C HIS A 155 2.01 1.97 -33.91
N ALA A 156 1.45 2.33 -35.07
CA ALA A 156 0.00 2.35 -35.29
C ALA A 156 -0.68 0.99 -35.05
N GLY A 157 -0.05 -0.13 -35.43
CA GLY A 157 -0.57 -1.48 -35.19
C GLY A 157 -0.75 -1.83 -33.71
N ALA A 158 0.31 -1.67 -32.91
CA ALA A 158 0.29 -1.80 -31.46
C ALA A 158 -0.76 -0.90 -30.79
N MET A 159 -0.85 0.38 -31.18
CA MET A 159 -1.83 1.31 -30.60
C MET A 159 -3.27 0.94 -30.99
N ALA A 160 -3.51 0.52 -32.23
CA ALA A 160 -4.81 0.01 -32.66
C ALA A 160 -5.19 -1.29 -31.93
N TYR A 161 -4.22 -2.13 -31.58
CA TYR A 161 -4.43 -3.30 -30.74
C TYR A 161 -4.89 -2.90 -29.33
N LEU A 162 -4.16 -2.00 -28.65
CA LEU A 162 -4.54 -1.50 -27.32
C LEU A 162 -5.94 -0.88 -27.30
N GLN A 163 -6.28 -0.10 -28.34
CA GLN A 163 -7.63 0.47 -28.49
C GLN A 163 -8.73 -0.60 -28.52
N ARG A 164 -8.52 -1.70 -29.26
CA ARG A 164 -9.49 -2.81 -29.30
C ARG A 164 -9.62 -3.51 -27.94
N ILE A 165 -8.50 -3.71 -27.24
CA ILE A 165 -8.48 -4.36 -25.93
C ILE A 165 -9.18 -3.49 -24.88
N ALA A 166 -8.87 -2.19 -24.83
CA ALA A 166 -9.53 -1.24 -23.94
C ALA A 166 -11.05 -1.21 -24.15
N CYS A 167 -11.51 -1.10 -25.40
CA CYS A 167 -12.94 -1.12 -25.73
C CYS A 167 -13.62 -2.43 -25.31
N ALA A 168 -12.94 -3.57 -25.42
CA ALA A 168 -13.48 -4.88 -25.03
C ALA A 168 -13.67 -5.00 -23.51
N PHE A 169 -12.71 -4.56 -22.71
CA PHE A 169 -12.84 -4.59 -21.25
C PHE A 169 -13.90 -3.63 -20.73
N VAL A 170 -13.96 -2.41 -21.25
CA VAL A 170 -15.02 -1.45 -20.90
C VAL A 170 -16.39 -2.00 -21.30
N ALA A 171 -16.52 -2.65 -22.46
CA ALA A 171 -17.76 -3.29 -22.87
C ALA A 171 -18.23 -4.36 -21.88
N ILE A 172 -17.34 -5.20 -21.37
CA ILE A 172 -17.66 -6.20 -20.34
C ILE A 172 -18.25 -5.55 -19.08
N GLY A 173 -17.67 -4.43 -18.64
CA GLY A 173 -18.19 -3.67 -17.49
C GLY A 173 -19.58 -3.08 -17.75
N VAL A 174 -19.76 -2.45 -18.90
CA VAL A 174 -21.04 -1.84 -19.30
C VAL A 174 -22.15 -2.89 -19.45
N GLU A 175 -21.84 -4.06 -20.03
CA GLU A 175 -22.78 -5.20 -20.12
C GLU A 175 -23.24 -5.70 -18.74
N ALA A 176 -22.41 -5.56 -17.71
CA ALA A 176 -22.75 -5.89 -16.32
C ALA A 176 -23.47 -4.75 -15.58
N GLY A 177 -23.72 -3.61 -16.23
CA GLY A 177 -24.38 -2.44 -15.65
C GLY A 177 -23.46 -1.50 -14.88
N LEU A 178 -22.14 -1.65 -15.00
CA LEU A 178 -21.17 -0.73 -14.39
C LEU A 178 -21.01 0.55 -15.24
N ALA A 179 -20.72 1.67 -14.58
CA ALA A 179 -20.35 2.89 -15.28
C ALA A 179 -19.03 2.70 -16.05
N PRO A 180 -18.90 3.21 -17.29
CA PRO A 180 -17.67 3.09 -18.06
C PRO A 180 -16.55 3.91 -17.40
N ARG A 181 -15.47 3.26 -16.97
CA ARG A 181 -14.25 3.90 -16.47
C ARG A 181 -13.02 3.19 -17.01
N PHE A 182 -12.07 3.96 -17.53
CA PHE A 182 -10.88 3.44 -18.17
C PHE A 182 -9.64 4.21 -17.73
N GLN A 183 -8.61 3.47 -17.30
CA GLN A 183 -7.31 4.00 -16.95
C GLN A 183 -6.30 3.61 -18.04
N VAL A 184 -5.59 4.63 -18.56
CA VAL A 184 -4.33 4.42 -19.26
C VAL A 184 -3.26 4.13 -18.20
N GLY A 185 -2.94 2.84 -18.04
CA GLY A 185 -1.88 2.35 -17.19
C GLY A 185 -0.54 2.41 -17.92
N GLU A 186 0.54 2.57 -17.16
CA GLU A 186 1.94 2.44 -17.60
C GLU A 186 2.30 2.87 -19.05
N PRO A 187 1.95 4.09 -19.50
CA PRO A 187 2.14 4.48 -20.89
C PRO A 187 3.46 5.24 -21.03
N TRP A 188 4.62 4.64 -20.81
CA TRP A 188 5.90 5.36 -20.88
C TRP A 188 6.87 4.80 -21.91
N TRP A 189 7.77 5.67 -22.38
CA TRP A 189 9.00 5.27 -23.04
C TRP A 189 9.94 4.65 -22.01
N TRP A 190 10.31 3.39 -22.23
CA TRP A 190 11.16 2.65 -21.31
C TRP A 190 12.55 3.28 -21.23
N VAL A 191 13.11 3.29 -20.02
CA VAL A 191 14.50 3.65 -19.78
C VAL A 191 15.18 2.45 -19.16
N ARG A 192 16.24 1.98 -19.78
CA ARG A 192 17.03 0.86 -19.27
C ARG A 192 17.71 1.25 -17.96
N ALA A 193 18.13 0.26 -17.18
CA ALA A 193 18.83 0.49 -15.92
C ALA A 193 20.13 1.32 -16.05
N ASP A 194 20.74 1.37 -17.23
CA ASP A 194 21.91 2.20 -17.54
C ASP A 194 21.55 3.62 -18.06
N GLY A 195 20.27 3.96 -18.07
CA GLY A 195 19.74 5.26 -18.50
C GLY A 195 19.53 5.40 -20.01
N ARG A 196 19.72 4.36 -20.83
CA ARG A 196 19.40 4.42 -22.26
C ARG A 196 17.88 4.44 -22.48
N PRO A 197 17.32 5.43 -23.21
CA PRO A 197 15.89 5.44 -23.52
C PRO A 197 15.59 4.51 -24.71
N CYS A 198 14.44 3.86 -24.69
CA CYS A 198 13.97 2.96 -25.75
C CYS A 198 13.00 3.66 -26.72
N LEU A 199 13.49 4.69 -27.41
CA LEU A 199 12.72 5.53 -28.34
C LEU A 199 13.22 5.44 -29.80
N TYR A 200 13.88 4.33 -30.15
CA TYR A 200 14.58 4.13 -31.43
C TYR A 200 14.05 2.93 -32.22
N ASP A 201 12.83 2.47 -31.95
CA ASP A 201 12.16 1.52 -32.84
C ASP A 201 11.88 2.15 -34.22
N GLU A 202 11.62 1.32 -35.23
CA GLU A 202 11.47 1.78 -36.62
C GLU A 202 10.35 2.83 -36.77
N ALA A 203 9.24 2.66 -36.07
CA ALA A 203 8.12 3.60 -36.13
C ALA A 203 8.48 4.95 -35.49
N ALA A 204 9.17 4.93 -34.34
CA ALA A 204 9.68 6.14 -33.69
C ALA A 204 10.71 6.86 -34.57
N VAL A 205 11.65 6.13 -35.18
CA VAL A 205 12.65 6.68 -36.09
C VAL A 205 12.02 7.33 -37.31
N ALA A 206 11.03 6.68 -37.92
CA ALA A 206 10.30 7.23 -39.05
C ALA A 206 9.50 8.49 -38.70
N LEU A 207 8.98 8.56 -37.46
CA LEU A 207 8.08 9.63 -37.03
C LEU A 207 8.81 10.92 -36.62
N PHE A 208 9.93 10.81 -35.90
CA PHE A 208 10.61 12.00 -35.37
C PHE A 208 12.14 12.00 -35.46
N ALA A 209 12.75 10.97 -36.08
CA ALA A 209 14.19 10.90 -36.35
C ALA A 209 15.05 11.27 -35.11
N PRO A 210 14.98 10.47 -34.02
CA PRO A 210 15.58 10.81 -32.74
C PRO A 210 17.08 11.05 -32.82
N VAL A 211 17.53 12.17 -32.25
CA VAL A 211 18.96 12.37 -31.96
C VAL A 211 19.39 11.41 -30.86
N ALA A 212 20.52 10.73 -31.05
CA ALA A 212 21.05 9.75 -30.10
C ALA A 212 21.27 10.34 -28.70
N ILE A 213 20.73 9.66 -27.70
CA ILE A 213 20.85 9.94 -26.27
C ILE A 213 21.54 8.74 -25.63
N PRO A 214 22.84 8.84 -25.31
CA PRO A 214 23.57 7.73 -24.67
C PRO A 214 23.03 7.39 -23.28
N SER A 215 22.57 8.39 -22.53
CA SER A 215 21.90 8.21 -21.25
C SER A 215 21.09 9.46 -20.90
N VAL A 216 19.87 9.28 -20.40
CA VAL A 216 19.05 10.39 -19.86
C VAL A 216 19.56 10.89 -18.52
N ALA A 217 20.50 10.18 -17.89
CA ALA A 217 21.13 10.59 -16.63
C ALA A 217 22.28 11.58 -16.81
N ALA A 218 22.72 11.82 -18.05
CA ALA A 218 23.75 12.79 -18.38
C ALA A 218 23.15 14.15 -18.80
N PRO A 219 23.90 15.26 -18.70
CA PRO A 219 23.46 16.55 -19.26
C PRO A 219 23.15 16.42 -20.75
N LEU A 220 21.93 16.80 -21.14
CA LEU A 220 21.46 16.70 -22.52
C LEU A 220 21.65 18.01 -23.28
N THR A 221 21.98 17.89 -24.56
CA THR A 221 22.00 19.02 -25.51
C THR A 221 20.58 19.46 -25.85
N ALA A 222 20.42 20.69 -26.38
CA ALA A 222 19.12 21.19 -26.81
C ALA A 222 18.44 20.28 -27.87
N ALA A 223 19.23 19.66 -28.76
CA ALA A 223 18.72 18.73 -29.76
C ALA A 223 18.21 17.42 -29.14
N GLN A 224 18.90 16.91 -28.12
CA GLN A 224 18.45 15.74 -27.36
C GLN A 224 17.20 16.04 -26.52
N CYS A 225 17.12 17.23 -25.91
CA CYS A 225 15.88 17.66 -25.23
C CYS A 225 14.70 17.74 -26.20
N LEU A 226 14.93 18.23 -27.43
CA LEU A 226 13.90 18.24 -28.48
C LEU A 226 13.44 16.82 -28.86
N THR A 227 14.36 15.86 -28.96
CA THR A 227 14.01 14.44 -29.15
C THR A 227 13.05 13.95 -28.05
N LEU A 228 13.33 14.28 -26.79
CA LEU A 228 12.46 13.89 -25.66
C LEU A 228 11.11 14.60 -25.70
N ASP A 229 11.07 15.88 -26.10
CA ASP A 229 9.81 16.62 -26.26
C ASP A 229 8.95 16.02 -27.40
N GLN A 230 9.57 15.60 -28.50
CA GLN A 230 8.89 14.92 -29.61
C GLN A 230 8.34 13.56 -29.18
N ALA A 231 9.16 12.75 -28.49
CA ALA A 231 8.71 11.47 -27.92
C ALA A 231 7.52 11.67 -26.95
N GLY A 232 7.56 12.73 -26.14
CA GLY A 232 6.45 13.12 -25.28
C GLY A 232 5.18 13.51 -26.03
N ALA A 233 5.31 14.24 -27.15
CA ALA A 233 4.16 14.57 -28.00
C ALA A 233 3.52 13.32 -28.63
N VAL A 234 4.33 12.35 -29.06
CA VAL A 234 3.85 11.05 -29.57
C VAL A 234 3.10 10.29 -28.48
N LEU A 235 3.64 10.25 -27.28
CA LEU A 235 3.01 9.58 -26.15
C LEU A 235 1.68 10.24 -25.74
N ALA A 236 1.64 11.57 -25.66
CA ALA A 236 0.40 12.30 -25.41
C ALA A 236 -0.65 12.04 -26.50
N GLY A 237 -0.24 11.99 -27.77
CA GLY A 237 -1.13 11.69 -28.89
C GLY A 237 -1.71 10.27 -28.83
N SER A 238 -0.88 9.27 -28.54
CA SER A 238 -1.34 7.87 -28.50
C SER A 238 -2.30 7.61 -27.34
N THR A 239 -2.00 8.15 -26.15
CA THR A 239 -2.86 8.03 -24.96
C THR A 239 -4.19 8.75 -25.14
N ALA A 240 -4.20 9.94 -25.75
CA ALA A 240 -5.43 10.63 -26.13
C ALA A 240 -6.27 9.83 -27.15
N ALA A 241 -5.62 9.24 -28.17
CA ALA A 241 -6.29 8.41 -29.17
C ALA A 241 -6.89 7.14 -28.55
N LEU A 242 -6.20 6.54 -27.57
CA LEU A 242 -6.70 5.40 -26.82
C LEU A 242 -8.00 5.73 -26.06
N CYS A 243 -7.99 6.81 -25.29
CA CYS A 243 -9.20 7.28 -24.59
C CYS A 243 -10.31 7.69 -25.56
N ALA A 244 -9.99 8.33 -26.69
CA ALA A 244 -10.97 8.69 -27.71
C ALA A 244 -11.64 7.45 -28.33
N ALA A 245 -10.91 6.37 -28.56
CA ALA A 245 -11.47 5.11 -29.04
C ALA A 245 -12.47 4.52 -28.04
N VAL A 246 -12.12 4.52 -26.75
CA VAL A 246 -13.01 4.05 -25.67
C VAL A 246 -14.25 4.93 -25.57
N ALA A 247 -14.11 6.26 -25.57
CA ALA A 247 -15.23 7.19 -25.48
C ALA A 247 -16.16 7.12 -26.70
N ALA A 248 -15.62 6.82 -27.89
CA ALA A 248 -16.42 6.60 -29.09
C ALA A 248 -17.25 5.31 -29.01
N ALA A 249 -16.70 4.24 -28.42
CA ALA A 249 -17.42 2.99 -28.20
C ALA A 249 -18.41 3.08 -27.03
N HIS A 250 -18.05 3.84 -25.98
CA HIS A 250 -18.79 3.95 -24.71
C HIS A 250 -18.86 5.42 -24.27
N PRO A 251 -19.84 6.18 -24.76
CA PRO A 251 -20.01 7.59 -24.40
C PRO A 251 -20.15 7.79 -22.89
N GLY A 252 -19.47 8.82 -22.36
CA GLY A 252 -19.48 9.12 -20.92
C GLY A 252 -18.48 8.31 -20.08
N CYS A 253 -17.52 7.62 -20.72
CA CYS A 253 -16.42 6.98 -20.02
C CYS A 253 -15.59 7.99 -19.20
N GLU A 254 -15.44 7.78 -17.89
CA GLU A 254 -14.47 8.51 -17.07
C GLU A 254 -13.06 8.00 -17.43
N THR A 255 -12.18 8.92 -17.83
CA THR A 255 -10.82 8.62 -18.26
C THR A 255 -9.82 8.95 -17.17
N HIS A 256 -8.90 8.01 -16.92
CA HIS A 256 -7.84 8.16 -15.94
C HIS A 256 -6.48 7.98 -16.60
N LEU A 257 -5.47 8.66 -16.06
CA LEU A 257 -4.08 8.52 -16.49
C LEU A 257 -3.19 8.27 -15.26
N LEU A 258 -2.43 7.18 -15.29
CA LEU A 258 -1.43 6.86 -14.28
C LEU A 258 -0.07 7.48 -14.62
N ALA A 259 0.55 8.14 -13.64
CA ALA A 259 1.93 8.62 -13.72
C ALA A 259 2.76 8.07 -12.56
N TYR A 260 3.76 7.25 -12.90
CA TYR A 260 4.73 6.70 -11.95
C TYR A 260 5.88 7.69 -11.72
N LEU A 261 5.79 8.46 -10.63
CA LEU A 261 6.69 9.59 -10.37
C LEU A 261 8.16 9.21 -10.18
N PRO A 262 8.54 8.08 -9.52
CA PRO A 262 9.93 7.73 -9.24
C PRO A 262 10.81 7.66 -10.47
N THR A 263 10.33 7.06 -11.56
CA THR A 263 11.08 7.01 -12.83
C THR A 263 10.94 8.31 -13.63
N VAL A 264 9.76 8.91 -13.62
CA VAL A 264 9.45 10.04 -14.50
C VAL A 264 10.08 11.35 -14.02
N LEU A 265 10.24 11.49 -12.71
CA LEU A 265 10.81 12.65 -12.02
C LEU A 265 12.11 12.32 -11.29
N ASP A 266 12.82 11.27 -11.74
CA ASP A 266 14.13 10.92 -11.21
C ASP A 266 15.08 12.13 -11.29
N ARG A 267 15.67 12.49 -10.14
CA ARG A 267 16.65 13.58 -10.03
C ARG A 267 17.90 13.32 -10.86
N ALA A 268 18.25 12.05 -11.06
CA ALA A 268 19.36 11.67 -11.93
C ALA A 268 19.05 11.92 -13.41
N ALA A 269 17.78 11.88 -13.82
CA ALA A 269 17.33 12.06 -15.20
C ALA A 269 16.34 13.23 -15.35
N PRO A 270 16.75 14.49 -15.07
CA PRO A 270 15.85 15.63 -14.91
C PRO A 270 15.03 15.98 -16.16
N GLU A 271 15.48 15.56 -17.34
CA GLU A 271 14.81 15.80 -18.62
C GLU A 271 13.87 14.66 -19.04
N ALA A 272 13.85 13.50 -18.35
CA ALA A 272 12.98 12.37 -18.68
C ALA A 272 11.48 12.73 -18.65
N LYS A 273 11.08 13.66 -17.78
CA LYS A 273 9.73 14.24 -17.72
C LYS A 273 9.24 14.85 -19.04
N ARG A 274 10.13 15.19 -19.98
CA ARG A 274 9.75 15.65 -21.32
C ARG A 274 9.04 14.56 -22.12
N MET A 275 9.56 13.34 -22.07
CA MET A 275 9.00 12.21 -22.79
C MET A 275 7.93 11.45 -22.01
N ASN A 276 8.04 11.36 -20.68
CA ASN A 276 7.15 10.52 -19.85
C ASN A 276 6.23 11.29 -18.88
N LEU A 277 6.23 12.63 -18.95
CA LEU A 277 5.19 13.48 -18.34
C LEU A 277 4.84 14.63 -19.28
N PRO A 278 4.46 14.36 -20.54
CA PRO A 278 4.30 15.41 -21.55
C PRO A 278 3.22 16.42 -21.17
N ILE A 279 3.39 17.68 -21.60
CA ILE A 279 2.42 18.75 -21.31
C ILE A 279 1.06 18.48 -21.96
N GLY A 280 1.00 17.63 -22.98
CA GLY A 280 -0.26 17.18 -23.61
C GLY A 280 -1.17 16.40 -22.65
N TRP A 281 -0.67 15.95 -21.50
CA TRP A 281 -1.48 15.35 -20.44
C TRP A 281 -2.09 16.37 -19.47
N ALA A 282 -1.74 17.65 -19.59
CA ALA A 282 -2.25 18.69 -18.71
C ALA A 282 -3.79 18.76 -18.77
N SER A 283 -4.40 19.10 -17.64
CA SER A 283 -5.84 19.24 -17.50
C SER A 283 -6.41 20.18 -18.57
N PRO A 284 -7.51 19.82 -19.25
CA PRO A 284 -8.41 18.70 -18.93
C PRO A 284 -8.23 17.45 -19.82
N ALA A 285 -7.01 17.08 -20.24
CA ALA A 285 -6.78 15.97 -21.18
C ALA A 285 -7.41 14.62 -20.75
N PHE A 286 -7.43 14.35 -19.44
CA PHE A 286 -8.12 13.21 -18.83
C PHE A 286 -9.08 13.73 -17.75
N ASP A 287 -10.05 12.92 -17.34
CA ASP A 287 -10.95 13.29 -16.24
C ASP A 287 -10.20 13.32 -14.91
N VAL A 288 -9.32 12.32 -14.72
CA VAL A 288 -8.61 12.07 -13.46
C VAL A 288 -7.13 11.81 -13.71
N LEU A 289 -6.27 12.53 -12.98
CA LEU A 289 -4.84 12.21 -12.90
C LEU A 289 -4.59 11.26 -11.71
N GLN A 290 -3.82 10.21 -11.90
CA GLN A 290 -3.47 9.27 -10.84
C GLN A 290 -1.97 9.28 -10.64
N LEU A 291 -1.55 9.55 -9.41
CA LEU A 291 -0.14 9.65 -9.05
C LEU A 291 0.26 8.43 -8.22
N GLU A 292 1.41 7.87 -8.55
CA GLU A 292 1.99 6.72 -7.86
C GLU A 292 3.48 6.97 -7.62
N ASP A 293 3.95 6.66 -6.42
CA ASP A 293 5.34 6.93 -6.02
C ASP A 293 5.91 5.96 -4.98
N TYR A 294 5.46 4.70 -5.05
CA TYR A 294 5.74 3.74 -3.99
C TYR A 294 7.22 3.39 -3.80
N ASP A 295 8.10 3.53 -4.80
CA ASP A 295 9.55 3.34 -4.58
C ASP A 295 10.11 4.37 -3.59
N TRP A 296 9.64 5.62 -3.65
CA TRP A 296 10.05 6.64 -2.67
C TRP A 296 9.44 6.34 -1.31
N VAL A 297 8.16 5.96 -1.26
CA VAL A 297 7.44 5.63 -0.02
C VAL A 297 8.10 4.47 0.71
N THR A 298 8.37 3.37 0.00
CA THR A 298 8.96 2.15 0.58
C THR A 298 10.43 2.32 0.94
N ALA A 299 11.13 3.28 0.31
CA ALA A 299 12.47 3.72 0.71
C ALA A 299 12.48 4.75 1.86
N GLY A 300 11.30 5.24 2.30
CA GLY A 300 11.19 6.28 3.33
C GLY A 300 11.50 7.71 2.85
N ASP A 301 11.59 7.94 1.54
CA ASP A 301 11.88 9.24 0.93
C ASP A 301 10.60 10.10 0.76
N VAL A 302 10.04 10.51 1.90
CA VAL A 302 8.84 11.37 1.96
C VAL A 302 9.08 12.74 1.30
N ALA A 303 10.32 13.19 1.24
CA ALA A 303 10.67 14.46 0.59
C ALA A 303 10.45 14.38 -0.93
N SER A 304 10.91 13.31 -1.57
CA SER A 304 10.70 13.09 -3.01
C SER A 304 9.22 12.91 -3.35
N THR A 305 8.42 12.22 -2.52
CA THR A 305 6.95 12.18 -2.66
C THR A 305 6.34 13.58 -2.67
N ARG A 306 6.66 14.41 -1.67
CA ARG A 306 6.11 15.77 -1.57
C ARG A 306 6.49 16.63 -2.77
N GLU A 307 7.75 16.61 -3.16
CA GLU A 307 8.28 17.40 -4.28
C GLU A 307 7.75 16.91 -5.63
N GLY A 308 7.71 15.59 -5.83
CA GLY A 308 7.20 14.97 -7.06
C GLY A 308 5.71 15.23 -7.27
N VAL A 309 4.89 15.05 -6.23
CA VAL A 309 3.45 15.37 -6.28
C VAL A 309 3.22 16.85 -6.58
N ALA A 310 3.99 17.75 -5.94
CA ALA A 310 3.90 19.19 -6.20
C ALA A 310 4.30 19.54 -7.63
N LEU A 311 5.39 18.95 -8.13
CA LEU A 311 5.87 19.18 -9.50
C LEU A 311 4.88 18.64 -10.53
N ALA A 312 4.37 17.42 -10.36
CA ALA A 312 3.37 16.83 -11.26
C ALA A 312 2.07 17.65 -11.27
N SER A 313 1.61 18.07 -10.09
CA SER A 313 0.42 18.93 -9.96
C SER A 313 0.61 20.28 -10.63
N ALA A 314 1.77 20.93 -10.45
CA ALA A 314 2.08 22.21 -11.09
C ALA A 314 2.22 22.08 -12.61
N ARG A 315 2.82 20.97 -13.07
CA ARG A 315 3.04 20.70 -14.49
C ARG A 315 1.76 20.38 -15.25
N LEU A 316 0.87 19.58 -14.66
CA LEU A 316 -0.33 19.07 -15.34
C LEU A 316 -1.62 19.80 -14.91
N GLY A 317 -1.63 20.56 -13.82
CA GLY A 317 -2.74 21.46 -13.48
C GLY A 317 -4.05 20.79 -13.03
N TYR A 318 -4.01 19.53 -12.58
CA TYR A 318 -5.20 18.87 -12.01
C TYR A 318 -5.41 19.32 -10.57
N PRO A 319 -6.61 19.79 -10.16
CA PRO A 319 -6.92 20.04 -8.75
C PRO A 319 -6.98 18.73 -7.97
N ALA A 320 -6.74 18.75 -6.66
CA ALA A 320 -6.77 17.56 -5.80
C ALA A 320 -8.09 16.75 -5.95
N ALA A 321 -9.23 17.42 -6.08
CA ALA A 321 -10.53 16.77 -6.33
C ALA A 321 -10.65 16.00 -7.66
N ARG A 322 -9.68 16.16 -8.57
CA ARG A 322 -9.52 15.39 -9.82
C ARG A 322 -8.23 14.57 -9.85
N GLN A 323 -7.69 14.25 -8.67
CA GLN A 323 -6.54 13.37 -8.52
C GLN A 323 -6.95 12.11 -7.73
N ASP A 324 -6.45 10.95 -8.13
CA ASP A 324 -6.31 9.81 -7.21
C ASP A 324 -4.84 9.59 -6.87
N TYR A 325 -4.59 8.88 -5.78
CA TYR A 325 -3.25 8.46 -5.37
C TYR A 325 -3.20 6.94 -5.20
N LEU A 326 -2.14 6.31 -5.73
CA LEU A 326 -1.85 4.89 -5.53
C LEU A 326 -0.70 4.79 -4.52
N ALA A 327 -0.97 4.25 -3.33
CA ALA A 327 -0.03 4.28 -2.20
C ALA A 327 1.13 3.27 -2.33
N GLY A 328 0.94 2.21 -3.13
CA GLY A 328 1.95 1.17 -3.34
C GLY A 328 1.72 -0.12 -2.56
N PHE A 329 2.58 -1.11 -2.86
CA PHE A 329 2.57 -2.48 -2.35
C PHE A 329 3.92 -2.89 -1.78
N VAL A 330 3.92 -3.98 -1.01
CA VAL A 330 5.16 -4.64 -0.56
C VAL A 330 5.54 -5.75 -1.55
N LEU A 331 6.62 -5.56 -2.30
CA LEU A 331 7.05 -6.52 -3.33
C LEU A 331 7.33 -7.91 -2.74
N ARG A 332 8.18 -7.99 -1.71
CA ARG A 332 8.64 -9.27 -1.15
C ARG A 332 8.07 -9.53 0.25
N PRO A 333 7.69 -10.77 0.59
CA PRO A 333 7.08 -11.08 1.88
C PRO A 333 7.95 -10.75 3.09
N GLU A 334 9.27 -10.70 2.96
CA GLU A 334 10.21 -10.32 4.02
C GLU A 334 10.18 -8.81 4.34
N ASP A 335 9.70 -7.98 3.42
CA ASP A 335 9.71 -6.52 3.54
C ASP A 335 8.41 -5.96 4.16
N LYS A 336 7.61 -6.75 4.89
CA LYS A 336 6.28 -6.35 5.41
C LYS A 336 6.26 -5.04 6.20
N ALA A 337 7.40 -4.64 6.80
CA ALA A 337 7.53 -3.36 7.49
C ALA A 337 7.23 -2.16 6.59
N GLN A 338 7.33 -2.31 5.26
CA GLN A 338 6.98 -1.29 4.26
C GLN A 338 5.48 -0.95 4.22
N TRP A 339 4.58 -1.76 4.80
CA TRP A 339 3.16 -1.40 4.91
C TRP A 339 2.94 -0.13 5.75
N ALA A 340 3.75 0.11 6.78
CA ALA A 340 3.62 1.29 7.62
C ALA A 340 3.85 2.62 6.85
N PRO A 341 4.95 2.80 6.09
CA PRO A 341 5.10 4.00 5.26
C PRO A 341 4.07 4.07 4.12
N ILE A 342 3.61 2.95 3.56
CA ILE A 342 2.53 2.92 2.56
C ILE A 342 1.22 3.47 3.14
N GLU A 343 0.83 3.03 4.34
CA GLU A 343 -0.36 3.53 5.03
C GLU A 343 -0.22 5.02 5.39
N ALA A 344 0.96 5.44 5.88
CA ALA A 344 1.22 6.85 6.16
C ALA A 344 1.12 7.73 4.90
N ALA A 345 1.61 7.25 3.75
CA ALA A 345 1.49 7.95 2.47
C ALA A 345 0.03 8.03 1.98
N ALA A 346 -0.75 6.96 2.20
CA ALA A 346 -2.17 6.93 1.92
C ALA A 346 -2.94 7.99 2.73
N GLU A 347 -2.69 8.08 4.04
CA GLU A 347 -3.29 9.09 4.92
C GLU A 347 -2.83 10.50 4.55
N ALA A 348 -1.55 10.69 4.24
CA ALA A 348 -1.04 11.98 3.76
C ALA A 348 -1.76 12.42 2.47
N ALA A 349 -2.07 11.49 1.55
CA ALA A 349 -2.83 11.78 0.34
C ALA A 349 -4.28 12.16 0.64
N ARG A 350 -4.94 11.46 1.57
CA ARG A 350 -6.28 11.86 2.03
C ARG A 350 -6.29 13.25 2.65
N GLY A 351 -5.28 13.58 3.45
CA GLY A 351 -5.09 14.92 4.03
C GLY A 351 -4.94 16.04 2.98
N ARG A 352 -4.45 15.72 1.78
CA ARG A 352 -4.42 16.66 0.64
C ARG A 352 -5.79 16.88 -0.02
N GLY A 353 -6.79 16.07 0.31
CA GLY A 353 -8.14 16.14 -0.27
C GLY A 353 -8.22 15.58 -1.70
N VAL A 354 -7.43 14.54 -2.01
CA VAL A 354 -7.55 13.82 -3.28
C VAL A 354 -8.90 13.10 -3.41
N ARG A 355 -9.37 12.86 -4.63
CA ARG A 355 -10.66 12.20 -4.91
C ARG A 355 -10.74 10.76 -4.40
N GLY A 356 -9.61 10.08 -4.33
CA GLY A 356 -9.51 8.69 -3.92
C GLY A 356 -8.07 8.27 -3.67
N VAL A 357 -7.91 7.33 -2.74
CA VAL A 357 -6.62 6.70 -2.44
C VAL A 357 -6.78 5.20 -2.59
N HIS A 358 -5.92 4.59 -3.39
CA HIS A 358 -5.94 3.18 -3.71
C HIS A 358 -4.71 2.49 -3.13
N VAL A 359 -4.92 1.41 -2.40
CA VAL A 359 -3.83 0.51 -2.02
C VAL A 359 -3.55 -0.40 -3.21
N TRP A 360 -2.30 -0.47 -3.63
CA TRP A 360 -1.82 -1.46 -4.59
C TRP A 360 -1.06 -2.51 -3.77
N ALA A 361 -1.18 -3.82 -3.94
CA ALA A 361 -2.20 -4.55 -4.64
C ALA A 361 -2.84 -5.59 -3.71
N LEU A 362 -4.07 -5.98 -4.03
CA LEU A 362 -4.85 -6.97 -3.28
C LEU A 362 -4.06 -8.27 -2.97
N PRO A 363 -3.29 -8.88 -3.89
CA PRO A 363 -2.53 -10.09 -3.58
C PRO A 363 -1.55 -9.91 -2.41
N GLN A 364 -0.84 -8.79 -2.34
CA GLN A 364 0.13 -8.48 -1.28
C GLN A 364 -0.58 -8.15 0.02
N VAL A 365 -1.69 -7.42 -0.02
CA VAL A 365 -2.57 -7.20 1.15
C VAL A 365 -2.99 -8.55 1.75
N MET A 366 -3.43 -9.48 0.91
CA MET A 366 -3.86 -10.82 1.34
C MET A 366 -2.70 -11.69 1.84
N ARG A 367 -1.53 -11.61 1.19
CA ARG A 367 -0.32 -12.34 1.56
C ARG A 367 0.19 -11.92 2.92
N ASP A 368 0.19 -10.61 3.18
CA ASP A 368 0.84 -10.04 4.35
C ASP A 368 -0.10 -9.87 5.53
N GLY A 369 -1.42 -9.88 5.30
CA GLY A 369 -2.43 -9.64 6.31
C GLY A 369 -2.58 -8.16 6.65
N PHE A 370 -2.36 -7.28 5.67
CA PHE A 370 -2.52 -5.84 5.86
C PHE A 370 -3.99 -5.49 6.10
N VAL A 371 -4.25 -4.71 7.15
CA VAL A 371 -5.57 -4.22 7.54
C VAL A 371 -5.48 -2.74 7.85
N HIS A 372 -6.50 -1.98 7.49
CA HIS A 372 -6.57 -0.54 7.73
C HIS A 372 -7.80 -0.21 8.56
N TRP A 373 -7.67 0.79 9.43
CA TRP A 373 -8.74 1.32 10.24
C TRP A 373 -8.78 2.83 10.07
N ASP A 374 -9.94 3.37 9.69
CA ASP A 374 -10.16 4.81 9.75
C ASP A 374 -10.05 5.29 11.22
N ALA A 375 -9.54 6.50 11.41
CA ALA A 375 -9.58 7.15 12.72
C ALA A 375 -11.02 7.22 13.25
N PRO A 376 -11.24 7.03 14.57
CA PRO A 376 -12.56 7.14 15.18
C PRO A 376 -13.28 8.45 14.78
N GLY A 377 -14.51 8.35 14.26
CA GLY A 377 -15.32 9.51 13.85
C GLY A 377 -15.09 10.03 12.42
N ALA A 378 -14.16 9.46 11.64
CA ALA A 378 -13.81 9.98 10.31
C ALA A 378 -14.92 9.91 9.24
N ARG A 379 -15.97 9.08 9.43
CA ARG A 379 -17.01 8.85 8.40
C ARG A 379 -18.47 9.03 8.85
N HIS A 380 -18.78 8.99 10.15
CA HIS A 380 -20.18 8.93 10.61
C HIS A 380 -20.75 10.22 11.20
N GLY A 381 -19.99 11.33 11.25
CA GLY A 381 -20.43 12.51 12.00
C GLY A 381 -20.68 12.21 13.50
N GLU A 382 -20.28 11.02 13.95
CA GLU A 382 -20.03 10.70 15.33
C GLU A 382 -18.83 11.53 15.72
N ASP A 383 -19.00 12.44 16.69
CA ASP A 383 -17.90 13.18 17.30
C ASP A 383 -16.75 12.21 17.51
N ALA A 384 -15.55 12.55 17.02
CA ALA A 384 -14.36 11.75 17.21
C ALA A 384 -14.30 11.33 18.67
N VAL A 385 -14.55 10.05 18.94
CA VAL A 385 -14.51 9.54 20.29
C VAL A 385 -13.07 9.74 20.71
N GLN A 386 -12.84 10.62 21.68
CA GLN A 386 -11.53 10.77 22.28
C GLN A 386 -11.15 9.40 22.85
N ASP A 387 -10.31 8.68 22.12
CA ASP A 387 -9.93 7.28 22.34
C ASP A 387 -8.83 7.16 23.39
N PHE A 388 -8.17 8.27 23.70
CA PHE A 388 -7.13 8.36 24.69
C PHE A 388 -7.20 9.68 25.46
N ASP A 389 -7.05 9.57 26.77
CA ASP A 389 -6.85 10.72 27.63
C ASP A 389 -5.43 10.67 28.20
N ASP A 390 -4.64 11.70 27.93
CA ASP A 390 -3.23 11.77 28.34
C ASP A 390 -3.05 12.06 29.83
N VAL A 391 -3.59 11.18 30.66
CA VAL A 391 -3.55 11.21 32.13
C VAL A 391 -2.93 9.90 32.63
N LEU A 392 -2.17 9.99 33.72
CA LEU A 392 -1.61 8.82 34.39
C LEU A 392 -2.67 8.14 35.25
N PHE A 393 -2.62 6.82 35.35
CA PHE A 393 -3.41 6.06 36.31
C PHE A 393 -3.22 6.65 37.72
N PRO A 394 -4.30 6.95 38.46
CA PRO A 394 -4.24 7.87 39.59
C PRO A 394 -3.69 7.24 40.88
N LEU A 395 -3.55 5.91 40.92
CA LEU A 395 -3.12 5.18 42.11
C LEU A 395 -1.71 4.63 41.91
N ALA A 396 -0.91 4.67 42.98
CA ALA A 396 0.33 3.91 43.02
C ALA A 396 0.00 2.41 42.96
N LEU A 397 0.67 1.68 42.08
CA LEU A 397 0.47 0.24 41.96
C LEU A 397 0.96 -0.44 43.24
N GLY A 398 0.10 -1.30 43.81
CA GLY A 398 0.45 -2.10 44.97
C GLY A 398 1.56 -3.10 44.65
N ALA A 399 2.28 -3.56 45.67
CA ALA A 399 3.31 -4.61 45.51
C ALA A 399 2.75 -5.95 44.97
N GLU A 400 1.43 -6.12 44.98
CA GLU A 400 0.69 -7.29 44.51
C GLU A 400 0.13 -7.10 43.08
N ALA A 401 0.47 -6.01 42.38
CA ALA A 401 0.03 -5.80 41.00
C ALA A 401 0.59 -6.89 40.07
N GLU A 402 -0.28 -7.42 39.19
CA GLU A 402 0.07 -8.49 38.27
C GLU A 402 0.32 -7.92 36.86
N VAL A 403 1.37 -8.41 36.19
CA VAL A 403 1.73 -8.04 34.81
C VAL A 403 1.89 -9.31 33.98
N MET A 404 1.12 -9.40 32.89
CA MET A 404 0.98 -10.59 32.07
C MET A 404 1.24 -10.27 30.59
N PRO A 405 2.47 -10.42 30.08
CA PRO A 405 2.76 -10.33 28.65
C PRO A 405 2.20 -11.54 27.89
N GLU A 406 1.48 -11.31 26.79
CA GLU A 406 0.87 -12.36 25.95
C GLU A 406 1.32 -12.27 24.49
N PHE A 407 1.53 -13.43 23.84
CA PHE A 407 1.75 -13.55 22.40
C PHE A 407 0.62 -14.32 21.75
N SER A 408 0.35 -14.04 20.47
CA SER A 408 -0.53 -14.86 19.63
C SER A 408 0.30 -15.76 18.72
N THR A 409 0.31 -17.07 18.96
CA THR A 409 1.04 -18.06 18.16
C THR A 409 0.12 -19.23 17.81
N ALA A 410 -0.12 -19.46 16.52
CA ALA A 410 -0.82 -20.64 16.05
C ALA A 410 0.16 -21.82 16.02
N VAL A 411 -0.16 -22.90 16.74
CA VAL A 411 0.64 -24.13 16.76
C VAL A 411 -0.15 -25.25 16.09
N VAL A 412 0.39 -25.80 15.02
CA VAL A 412 -0.20 -26.93 14.30
C VAL A 412 0.69 -28.14 14.47
N THR A 413 0.14 -29.21 15.04
CA THR A 413 0.82 -30.49 15.18
C THR A 413 0.34 -31.44 14.09
N SER A 414 1.25 -31.87 13.22
CA SER A 414 0.97 -32.85 12.18
C SER A 414 0.63 -34.22 12.79
N ALA A 415 -0.04 -35.08 12.02
CA ALA A 415 -0.39 -36.44 12.45
C ALA A 415 0.83 -37.32 12.83
N GLY A 416 2.04 -36.95 12.36
CA GLY A 416 3.31 -37.58 12.73
C GLY A 416 3.98 -36.99 13.98
N GLY A 417 3.33 -36.06 14.69
CA GLY A 417 3.84 -35.42 15.91
C GLY A 417 4.78 -34.23 15.69
N ARG A 418 5.01 -33.79 14.45
CA ARG A 418 5.84 -32.60 14.14
C ARG A 418 5.01 -31.32 14.28
N GLU A 419 5.53 -30.35 15.01
CA GLU A 419 4.92 -29.02 15.17
C GLU A 419 5.39 -28.01 14.12
N SER A 420 4.46 -27.19 13.66
CA SER A 420 4.71 -25.93 12.97
C SER A 420 4.11 -24.79 13.80
N ARG A 421 4.84 -23.68 13.92
CA ARG A 421 4.46 -22.53 14.75
C ARG A 421 4.44 -21.28 13.89
N ASN A 422 3.35 -20.53 13.94
CA ASN A 422 3.19 -19.27 13.23
C ASN A 422 2.85 -18.17 14.23
N ALA A 423 3.82 -17.30 14.52
CA ALA A 423 3.63 -16.13 15.38
C ALA A 423 2.77 -15.11 14.62
N SER A 424 1.56 -14.85 15.13
CA SER A 424 0.60 -13.92 14.53
C SER A 424 0.86 -12.48 14.95
N TRP A 425 1.53 -12.26 16.10
CA TRP A 425 1.93 -10.94 16.59
C TRP A 425 3.45 -10.82 16.63
N ALA A 426 3.98 -9.67 16.20
CA ALA A 426 5.42 -9.38 16.24
C ALA A 426 5.93 -9.04 17.65
N GLY A 427 5.05 -8.55 18.52
CA GLY A 427 5.36 -8.18 19.90
C GLY A 427 4.32 -8.71 20.88
N ALA A 428 4.69 -8.75 22.16
CA ALA A 428 3.76 -9.09 23.22
C ALA A 428 2.75 -7.96 23.43
N ARG A 429 1.52 -8.32 23.79
CA ARG A 429 0.54 -7.41 24.35
C ARG A 429 0.43 -7.67 25.84
N THR A 430 0.57 -6.64 26.67
CA THR A 430 0.57 -6.80 28.13
C THR A 430 -0.82 -6.59 28.73
N ARG A 431 -1.23 -7.48 29.64
CA ARG A 431 -2.37 -7.29 30.54
C ARG A 431 -1.87 -6.96 31.94
N TYR A 432 -2.67 -6.20 32.67
CA TYR A 432 -2.36 -5.82 34.03
C TYR A 432 -3.55 -6.12 34.94
N ASP A 433 -3.30 -6.52 36.18
CA ASP A 433 -4.30 -6.38 37.26
C ASP A 433 -3.75 -5.41 38.31
N VAL A 434 -4.38 -4.24 38.39
CA VAL A 434 -3.97 -3.15 39.29
C VAL A 434 -4.89 -3.01 40.50
N GLY A 435 -5.82 -3.95 40.69
CA GLY A 435 -6.72 -3.99 41.86
C GLY A 435 -6.02 -4.35 43.16
N PRO A 436 -5.10 -5.34 43.19
CA PRO A 436 -4.39 -5.70 44.40
C PRO A 436 -3.63 -4.51 45.01
N GLY A 437 -3.98 -4.16 46.25
CA GLY A 437 -3.40 -3.03 46.98
C GLY A 437 -4.30 -1.79 47.11
N VAL A 438 -5.42 -1.71 46.38
CA VAL A 438 -6.42 -0.66 46.55
C VAL A 438 -7.24 -0.94 47.81
N ARG A 439 -6.91 -0.27 48.92
CA ARG A 439 -7.43 -0.61 50.26
C ARG A 439 -8.14 0.55 50.99
N SER A 440 -7.90 1.80 50.61
CA SER A 440 -8.52 2.95 51.28
C SER A 440 -9.82 3.39 50.58
N GLU A 441 -10.74 3.97 51.35
CA GLU A 441 -11.96 4.58 50.78
C GLU A 441 -11.65 5.71 49.78
N ALA A 442 -10.54 6.44 49.99
CA ALA A 442 -10.07 7.47 49.08
C ALA A 442 -9.58 6.89 47.73
N ASP A 443 -8.84 5.78 47.75
CA ASP A 443 -8.36 5.14 46.52
C ASP A 443 -9.54 4.57 45.71
N ILE A 444 -10.53 3.99 46.38
CA ILE A 444 -11.74 3.49 45.72
C ILE A 444 -12.54 4.63 45.10
N ALA A 445 -12.68 5.76 45.79
CA ALA A 445 -13.33 6.95 45.23
C ALA A 445 -12.59 7.45 43.98
N ALA A 446 -11.27 7.61 44.06
CA ALA A 446 -10.44 8.03 42.93
C ALA A 446 -10.53 7.05 41.74
N LEU A 447 -10.54 5.74 42.01
CA LEU A 447 -10.67 4.72 40.97
C LEU A 447 -12.05 4.74 40.29
N LEU A 448 -13.14 4.88 41.06
CA LEU A 448 -14.49 4.99 40.51
C LEU A 448 -14.65 6.24 39.64
N ASP A 449 -14.11 7.37 40.10
CA ASP A 449 -14.15 8.63 39.35
C ASP A 449 -13.33 8.52 38.06
N PHE A 450 -12.14 7.92 38.13
CA PHE A 450 -11.30 7.67 36.96
C PHE A 450 -11.97 6.72 35.95
N PHE A 451 -12.54 5.61 36.42
CA PHE A 451 -13.26 4.65 35.57
C PHE A 451 -14.44 5.29 34.84
N ARG A 452 -15.24 6.10 35.54
CA ARG A 452 -16.37 6.84 34.93
C ARG A 452 -15.90 7.89 33.95
N ALA A 453 -14.82 8.61 34.27
CA ALA A 453 -14.24 9.59 33.37
C ALA A 453 -13.73 8.96 32.06
N ARG A 454 -13.32 7.68 32.08
CA ARG A 454 -12.89 6.91 30.88
C ARG A 454 -14.02 6.18 30.17
N VAL A 455 -15.23 6.19 30.74
CA VAL A 455 -16.40 5.49 30.18
C VAL A 455 -16.08 4.00 29.99
N GLY A 456 -15.49 3.38 31.01
CA GLY A 456 -15.04 1.98 30.96
C GLY A 456 -13.88 1.79 29.96
N PRO A 457 -13.97 0.84 29.00
CA PRO A 457 -12.90 0.55 28.05
C PRO A 457 -12.79 1.57 26.92
N ALA A 458 -13.71 2.53 26.80
CA ALA A 458 -13.81 3.41 25.65
C ALA A 458 -12.62 4.38 25.49
N ARG A 459 -11.99 4.80 26.60
CA ARG A 459 -10.86 5.74 26.58
C ARG A 459 -9.64 5.18 27.28
N GLY A 460 -8.53 5.11 26.55
CA GLY A 460 -7.22 4.76 27.08
C GLY A 460 -6.61 5.85 27.96
N PHE A 461 -5.57 5.47 28.68
CA PHE A 461 -4.79 6.33 29.57
C PHE A 461 -3.39 5.73 29.78
N ARG A 462 -2.50 6.49 30.44
CA ARG A 462 -1.13 6.06 30.73
C ARG A 462 -1.06 5.21 31.99
N LEU A 463 -0.31 4.12 31.92
CA LEU A 463 0.06 3.32 33.09
C LEU A 463 1.59 3.25 33.20
N ARG A 464 2.11 3.54 34.39
CA ARG A 464 3.51 3.26 34.71
C ARG A 464 3.64 1.77 35.02
N ASP A 465 4.22 1.00 34.09
CA ASP A 465 4.54 -0.40 34.34
C ASP A 465 5.58 -0.50 35.48
N PRO A 466 5.34 -1.29 36.55
CA PRO A 466 6.26 -1.34 37.68
C PRO A 466 7.55 -2.12 37.39
N PHE A 467 7.56 -2.96 36.36
CA PHE A 467 8.69 -3.82 35.98
C PHE A 467 9.38 -3.34 34.70
N ASP A 468 8.67 -2.64 33.83
CA ASP A 468 9.14 -2.26 32.50
C ASP A 468 8.79 -0.81 32.11
N PHE A 469 9.51 0.16 32.68
CA PHE A 469 9.22 1.60 32.46
C PHE A 469 10.41 2.44 32.00
N ALA A 470 11.57 1.83 31.75
CA ALA A 470 12.77 2.54 31.35
C ALA A 470 13.64 1.73 30.38
N ALA A 471 14.37 2.46 29.54
CA ALA A 471 15.41 1.95 28.67
C ALA A 471 16.66 2.81 28.81
N SER A 472 17.84 2.20 28.74
CA SER A 472 19.12 2.89 28.86
C SER A 472 20.01 2.55 27.67
N GLU A 473 20.49 3.58 26.98
CA GLU A 473 21.42 3.53 25.86
C GLU A 473 21.02 2.57 24.73
N VAL A 474 19.72 2.38 24.51
CA VAL A 474 19.19 1.51 23.46
C VAL A 474 19.44 2.12 22.09
N VAL A 475 19.81 1.29 21.12
CA VAL A 475 19.99 1.72 19.73
C VAL A 475 18.62 1.94 19.09
N ILE A 476 18.38 3.15 18.60
CA ILE A 476 17.13 3.53 17.92
C ILE A 476 17.31 3.77 16.42
N GLY A 477 18.55 3.79 15.93
CA GLY A 477 18.84 3.84 14.50
C GLY A 477 20.31 4.08 14.17
N ARG A 478 20.60 4.23 12.88
CA ARG A 478 21.90 4.63 12.35
C ARG A 478 21.72 5.75 11.33
N GLY A 479 22.64 6.70 11.34
CA GLY A 479 22.70 7.75 10.35
C GLY A 479 23.00 7.22 8.96
N ASP A 480 22.39 7.86 7.97
CA ASP A 480 22.60 7.69 6.53
C ASP A 480 22.96 9.02 5.85
N GLY A 481 23.06 10.12 6.61
CA GLY A 481 23.27 11.48 6.11
C GLY A 481 22.00 12.22 5.67
N VAL A 482 20.82 11.62 5.77
CA VAL A 482 19.54 12.18 5.31
C VAL A 482 18.44 12.10 6.38
N THR A 483 18.31 10.96 7.05
CA THR A 483 17.28 10.66 8.05
C THR A 483 17.52 11.45 9.35
N ARG A 484 16.47 12.13 9.82
CA ARG A 484 16.48 12.95 11.04
C ARG A 484 15.54 12.46 12.14
N GLY A 485 14.53 11.70 11.79
CA GLY A 485 13.53 11.17 12.72
C GLY A 485 13.85 9.72 13.12
N PHE A 486 13.87 9.44 14.41
CA PHE A 486 14.13 8.12 14.96
C PHE A 486 13.06 7.76 16.00
N VAL A 487 12.39 6.63 15.82
CA VAL A 487 11.36 6.16 16.76
C VAL A 487 11.99 5.60 18.03
N LEU A 488 11.43 5.93 19.20
CA LEU A 488 11.84 5.32 20.45
C LEU A 488 11.38 3.86 20.49
N VAL A 489 12.34 2.97 20.73
CA VAL A 489 12.10 1.53 20.83
C VAL A 489 12.85 0.95 22.03
N LYS A 490 12.26 -0.07 22.67
CA LYS A 490 12.95 -0.92 23.64
C LYS A 490 13.09 -2.33 23.06
N HIS A 491 14.30 -2.86 23.06
CA HIS A 491 14.59 -4.23 22.59
C HIS A 491 14.59 -5.21 23.77
N TYR A 492 14.03 -6.40 23.58
CA TYR A 492 14.02 -7.47 24.57
C TYR A 492 14.89 -8.64 24.11
N GLY A 493 16.05 -8.81 24.74
CA GLY A 493 17.04 -9.83 24.39
C GLY A 493 18.36 -9.22 23.88
N GLU A 494 19.37 -10.06 23.69
CA GLU A 494 20.68 -9.65 23.20
C GLU A 494 20.79 -9.87 21.68
N ALA A 495 21.09 -8.78 20.94
CA ALA A 495 21.50 -8.75 19.53
C ALA A 495 20.48 -9.30 18.48
N GLY A 496 20.70 -8.94 17.20
CA GLY A 496 19.97 -9.50 16.04
C GLY A 496 18.47 -9.15 15.99
N ASP A 497 17.64 -10.14 15.62
CA ASP A 497 16.17 -10.07 15.48
C ASP A 497 15.43 -10.03 16.84
N ALA A 498 16.01 -9.36 17.84
CA ALA A 498 15.39 -9.20 19.14
C ALA A 498 14.04 -8.47 19.00
N PRO A 499 12.95 -8.96 19.62
CA PRO A 499 11.68 -8.27 19.61
C PRO A 499 11.83 -6.83 20.13
N ALA A 500 11.32 -5.88 19.36
CA ALA A 500 11.32 -4.47 19.70
C ALA A 500 9.90 -4.02 20.06
N ARG A 501 9.77 -3.23 21.11
CA ARG A 501 8.54 -2.51 21.47
C ARG A 501 8.68 -1.05 21.12
N ARG A 502 7.74 -0.55 20.33
CA ARG A 502 7.59 0.89 20.06
C ARG A 502 7.13 1.61 21.32
N ILE A 503 7.74 2.76 21.59
CA ILE A 503 7.50 3.56 22.79
C ILE A 503 6.87 4.89 22.39
N THR A 504 5.55 5.00 22.55
CA THR A 504 4.76 6.15 22.10
C THR A 504 4.55 7.23 23.16
N ARG A 505 4.69 6.86 24.44
CA ARG A 505 4.46 7.72 25.60
C ARG A 505 5.73 7.87 26.46
N PRO A 506 6.82 8.47 25.94
CA PRO A 506 7.98 8.78 26.76
C PRO A 506 7.62 9.80 27.83
N VAL A 507 8.25 9.70 29.00
CA VAL A 507 8.06 10.69 30.07
C VAL A 507 8.71 12.00 29.63
N PRO A 508 7.96 13.12 29.66
CA PRO A 508 8.52 14.43 29.35
C PRO A 508 9.79 14.71 30.16
N GLY A 509 10.85 15.13 29.48
CA GLY A 509 12.15 15.44 30.10
C GLY A 509 13.02 14.25 30.48
N SER A 510 12.59 13.00 30.23
CA SER A 510 13.41 11.81 30.52
C SER A 510 14.32 11.38 29.37
N VAL A 511 14.00 11.79 28.14
CA VAL A 511 14.71 11.35 26.93
C VAL A 511 16.08 12.00 26.87
N ARG A 512 17.11 11.18 26.68
CA ARG A 512 18.50 11.57 26.42
C ARG A 512 18.96 10.86 25.16
N VAL A 513 19.61 11.59 24.26
CA VAL A 513 20.03 11.06 22.96
C VAL A 513 21.55 11.16 22.84
N MET A 514 22.17 10.11 22.32
CA MET A 514 23.60 10.05 22.06
C MET A 514 23.87 9.69 20.59
N LEU A 515 24.83 10.40 20.00
CA LEU A 515 25.37 10.12 18.66
C LEU A 515 26.79 9.59 18.83
N ASP A 516 27.04 8.34 18.46
CA ASP A 516 28.32 7.63 18.67
C ASP A 516 28.88 7.77 20.10
N GLY A 517 27.98 7.71 21.09
CA GLY A 517 28.31 7.79 22.52
C GLY A 517 28.46 9.21 23.07
N VAL A 518 28.26 10.25 22.26
CA VAL A 518 28.26 11.65 22.70
C VAL A 518 26.82 12.14 22.89
N GLU A 519 26.47 12.56 24.10
CA GLU A 519 25.14 13.11 24.40
C GLU A 519 24.92 14.45 23.66
N THR A 520 23.74 14.63 23.08
CA THR A 520 23.34 15.85 22.35
C THR A 520 22.06 16.44 22.93
N GLN A 521 21.92 17.76 22.83
CA GLN A 521 20.69 18.49 23.12
C GLN A 521 20.00 18.99 21.83
N GLY A 522 20.60 18.76 20.66
CA GLY A 522 20.09 19.19 19.36
C GLY A 522 18.99 18.27 18.84
N PHE A 523 17.93 18.11 19.62
CA PHE A 523 16.79 17.28 19.28
C PHE A 523 15.51 17.76 19.96
N THR A 524 14.38 17.37 19.38
CA THR A 524 13.06 17.49 19.99
C THR A 524 12.38 16.11 20.05
N VAL A 525 11.40 15.95 20.93
CA VAL A 525 10.58 14.74 21.01
C VAL A 525 9.19 15.08 20.52
N GLU A 526 8.79 14.53 19.39
CA GLU A 526 7.47 14.69 18.80
C GLU A 526 6.47 13.71 19.42
N PRO A 527 5.15 13.98 19.31
CA PRO A 527 4.11 13.03 19.70
C PRO A 527 4.34 11.63 19.09
N GLY A 528 3.96 10.58 19.82
CA GLY A 528 4.20 9.20 19.39
C GLY A 528 5.63 8.70 19.60
N GLY A 529 6.47 9.46 20.32
CA GLY A 529 7.79 9.03 20.73
C GLY A 529 8.82 9.04 19.60
N VAL A 530 8.78 10.07 18.74
CA VAL A 530 9.78 10.27 17.70
C VAL A 530 10.81 11.29 18.17
N VAL A 531 12.09 10.90 18.16
CA VAL A 531 13.22 11.82 18.34
C VAL A 531 13.53 12.46 17.00
N MET A 532 13.34 13.78 16.92
CA MET A 532 13.68 14.57 15.75
C MET A 532 14.99 15.32 16.00
N LEU A 533 16.07 14.92 15.32
CA LEU A 533 17.36 15.59 15.41
C LEU A 533 17.38 16.89 14.59
N ASP A 534 18.09 17.90 15.08
CA ASP A 534 18.27 19.18 14.38
C ASP A 534 19.10 19.03 13.09
N GLU A 535 19.99 18.04 13.05
CA GLU A 535 20.81 17.69 11.89
C GLU A 535 20.81 16.17 11.66
N ALA A 536 20.86 15.75 10.39
CA ALA A 536 20.92 14.33 10.04
C ALA A 536 22.28 13.75 10.47
N PRO A 537 22.33 12.64 11.23
CA PRO A 537 23.60 12.00 11.56
C PRO A 537 24.30 11.49 10.30
N ALA A 538 25.62 11.64 10.25
CA ALA A 538 26.41 11.14 9.14
C ALA A 538 26.26 9.61 8.99
N ALA A 539 26.53 9.12 7.77
CA ALA A 539 26.45 7.71 7.45
C ALA A 539 27.27 6.84 8.44
N GLY A 540 26.61 5.89 9.08
CA GLY A 540 27.22 4.95 10.03
C GLY A 540 27.21 5.39 11.51
N VAL A 541 26.86 6.66 11.81
CA VAL A 541 26.73 7.15 13.19
C VAL A 541 25.60 6.41 13.90
N THR A 542 25.88 5.81 15.05
CA THR A 542 24.86 5.09 15.83
C THR A 542 24.08 6.07 16.71
N VAL A 543 22.76 6.02 16.59
CA VAL A 543 21.84 6.82 17.41
C VAL A 543 21.34 5.97 18.57
N ARG A 544 21.61 6.40 19.80
CA ARG A 544 21.14 5.76 21.03
C ARG A 544 20.25 6.68 21.83
N ALA A 545 19.31 6.11 22.57
CA ALA A 545 18.50 6.86 23.52
C ALA A 545 18.36 6.17 24.87
N SER A 546 18.25 6.98 25.93
CA SER A 546 17.83 6.57 27.26
C SER A 546 16.56 7.32 27.61
N PHE A 547 15.55 6.66 28.16
CA PHE A 547 14.26 7.28 28.43
C PHE A 547 13.46 6.48 29.46
N ALA A 548 12.57 7.16 30.17
CA ALA A 548 11.48 6.53 30.90
C ALA A 548 10.21 6.62 30.05
N PHE A 549 9.28 5.69 30.23
CA PHE A 549 8.03 5.67 29.47
C PHE A 549 6.84 5.18 30.30
N ASP A 550 5.65 5.53 29.83
CA ASP A 550 4.37 4.97 30.25
C ASP A 550 3.84 4.02 29.17
N VAL A 551 3.02 3.07 29.58
CA VAL A 551 2.32 2.15 28.69
C VAL A 551 0.90 2.67 28.44
N PRO A 552 0.47 2.86 27.18
CA PRO A 552 -0.92 3.14 26.88
C PRO A 552 -1.79 1.90 27.17
N VAL A 553 -2.76 2.05 28.07
CA VAL A 553 -3.68 0.98 28.46
C VAL A 553 -5.11 1.48 28.46
N ARG A 554 -6.08 0.56 28.51
CA ARG A 554 -7.48 0.86 28.84
C ARG A 554 -8.01 -0.14 29.85
N PHE A 555 -9.15 0.15 30.48
CA PHE A 555 -9.88 -0.87 31.22
C PHE A 555 -10.26 -2.03 30.30
N ALA A 556 -10.17 -3.26 30.83
CA ALA A 556 -10.49 -4.46 30.06
C ALA A 556 -12.00 -4.74 29.99
N GLU A 557 -12.77 -4.25 30.97
CA GLU A 557 -14.21 -4.52 31.14
C GLU A 557 -15.05 -3.23 31.21
N ASP A 558 -16.32 -3.33 30.79
CA ASP A 558 -17.35 -2.28 30.93
C ASP A 558 -17.85 -2.07 32.36
N ARG A 559 -17.35 -2.86 33.31
CA ARG A 559 -17.76 -2.83 34.71
C ARG A 559 -16.55 -2.80 35.64
N LEU A 560 -16.70 -2.10 36.75
CA LEU A 560 -15.74 -2.09 37.84
C LEU A 560 -16.45 -2.51 39.13
N SER A 561 -15.95 -3.57 39.77
CA SER A 561 -16.51 -4.10 41.02
C SER A 561 -15.65 -3.65 42.20
N VAL A 562 -16.28 -2.95 43.15
CA VAL A 562 -15.66 -2.52 44.40
C VAL A 562 -16.57 -2.83 45.58
N THR A 563 -15.97 -3.13 46.74
CA THR A 563 -16.70 -3.46 47.96
C THR A 563 -16.19 -2.62 49.14
N ARG A 564 -17.04 -2.38 50.13
CA ARG A 564 -16.61 -1.85 51.43
C ARG A 564 -16.46 -3.01 52.39
N ALA A 565 -15.24 -3.26 52.85
CA ALA A 565 -14.93 -4.37 53.75
C ALA A 565 -15.17 -3.99 55.23
N THR A 566 -14.85 -2.75 55.63
CA THR A 566 -15.11 -2.19 56.98
C THR A 566 -15.29 -0.65 56.91
N PHE A 567 -15.53 0.03 58.04
CA PHE A 567 -15.54 1.49 58.10
C PHE A 567 -14.16 2.04 57.70
N LEU A 568 -14.09 2.79 56.59
CA LEU A 568 -12.89 3.36 55.94
C LEU A 568 -12.02 2.39 55.10
N ALA A 569 -12.35 1.10 55.01
CA ALA A 569 -11.64 0.15 54.15
C ALA A 569 -12.50 -0.29 52.97
N GLY A 570 -11.98 -0.07 51.76
CA GLY A 570 -12.57 -0.57 50.52
C GLY A 570 -11.67 -1.62 49.87
N ALA A 571 -12.20 -2.39 48.95
CA ALA A 571 -11.43 -3.38 48.19
C ALA A 571 -11.92 -3.43 46.74
N ALA A 572 -10.98 -3.39 45.80
CA ALA A 572 -11.18 -3.70 44.39
C ALA A 572 -10.45 -5.02 44.10
N PRO A 573 -11.13 -6.18 44.10
CA PRO A 573 -10.47 -7.47 43.99
C PRO A 573 -9.65 -7.65 42.71
N ALA A 574 -10.13 -7.04 41.62
CA ALA A 574 -9.46 -7.02 40.33
C ALA A 574 -9.79 -5.70 39.61
N VAL A 575 -8.79 -5.12 38.97
CA VAL A 575 -8.92 -3.99 38.05
C VAL A 575 -8.13 -4.35 36.80
N PRO A 576 -8.71 -5.16 35.91
CA PRO A 576 -8.01 -5.65 34.73
C PRO A 576 -7.85 -4.51 33.72
N LEU A 577 -6.61 -4.26 33.31
CA LEU A 577 -6.24 -3.36 32.23
C LEU A 577 -5.61 -4.13 31.09
N ILE A 578 -5.73 -3.60 29.88
CA ILE A 578 -5.13 -4.17 28.70
C ILE A 578 -4.40 -3.10 27.91
N GLU A 579 -3.18 -3.42 27.47
CA GLU A 579 -2.40 -2.55 26.60
C GLU A 579 -3.13 -2.27 25.28
N VAL A 580 -2.97 -1.03 24.82
CA VAL A 580 -3.45 -0.53 23.52
C VAL A 580 -2.22 -0.27 22.66
N HIS A 581 -2.15 -0.87 21.48
CA HIS A 581 -1.09 -0.56 20.53
C HIS A 581 -1.50 0.68 19.74
N GLU A 582 -0.78 1.78 19.97
CA GLU A 582 -0.96 3.03 19.24
C GLU A 582 -0.19 2.96 17.92
N ALA A 583 -0.83 3.37 16.82
CA ALA A 583 -0.27 3.37 15.46
C ALA A 583 0.95 4.30 15.31
#